data_AF-A0A2P7EED9-F1
#
_entry.id   AF-A0A2P7EED9-F1
#
_cell.length_a   1.000
_cell.length_b   1.000
_cell.length_c   1.000
_cell.angle_alpha   90.00
_cell.angle_beta   90.00
_cell.angle_gamma   90.00
#
_symmetry.space_group_name_H-M   'P 1'
#
loop_
_entity.id
_entity.type
_entity.pdbx_description
1 polymer ?
#
loop_
_entity_poly.entity_id
_entity_poly.type
_entity_poly.pdbx_seq_one_letter_code
_entity_poly.pdbx_strand_id
1 'polypeptide(L)'
;MQLIKLEHGHWNFFCPVTGKAVYAEEGGIEAETFRGGWHQEVPSEPLNLAPELQEAWDAYINQVDTEEVDLDVAAFLEGVEQPGWVAFEITTCGMACGPVWETTWTVLDLSDRS
;
A
#
# COMPACT_ATOMS: atom_id res chain seq x y z
N MET A 1 3.17 -0.93 -11.68
CA MET A 1 2.54 -2.18 -11.21
C MET A 1 1.04 -1.95 -11.33
N GLN A 2 0.18 -2.95 -11.13
CA GLN A 2 -1.26 -2.68 -11.19
C GLN A 2 -1.75 -2.06 -9.88
N LEU A 3 -2.40 -0.90 -9.92
CA LEU A 3 -3.12 -0.32 -8.79
C LEU A 3 -4.61 -0.68 -8.87
N ILE A 4 -5.15 -1.21 -7.78
CA ILE A 4 -6.57 -1.53 -7.60
C ILE A 4 -7.13 -0.68 -6.49
N LYS A 5 -8.23 0.02 -6.75
CA LYS A 5 -8.91 0.87 -5.77
C LYS A 5 -10.08 0.11 -5.14
N LEU A 6 -10.14 0.12 -3.82
CA LEU A 6 -11.18 -0.53 -3.02
C LEU A 6 -11.77 0.50 -2.05
N GLU A 7 -13.10 0.60 -2.02
CA GLU A 7 -13.82 1.39 -1.03
C GLU A 7 -14.64 0.45 -0.16
N HIS A 8 -14.54 0.65 1.16
CA HIS A 8 -14.86 -0.42 2.08
C HIS A 8 -15.25 0.11 3.49
N GLY A 9 -16.21 -0.55 4.16
CA GLY A 9 -16.76 -0.13 5.47
C GLY A 9 -16.17 -0.81 6.72
N HIS A 10 -15.10 -1.60 6.61
CA HIS A 10 -14.38 -2.18 7.75
C HIS A 10 -12.86 -2.18 7.52
N TRP A 11 -12.07 -2.69 8.45
CA TRP A 11 -10.60 -2.64 8.36
C TRP A 11 -9.97 -3.94 7.85
N ASN A 12 -10.76 -5.00 7.76
CA ASN A 12 -10.24 -6.31 7.39
C ASN A 12 -9.88 -6.37 5.90
N PHE A 13 -8.59 -6.50 5.60
CA PHE A 13 -8.08 -6.75 4.26
C PHE A 13 -7.46 -8.15 4.16
N PHE A 14 -7.93 -8.93 3.18
CA PHE A 14 -7.49 -10.29 2.94
C PHE A 14 -6.82 -10.38 1.57
N CYS A 15 -5.77 -11.20 1.47
CA CYS A 15 -5.09 -11.46 0.21
C CYS A 15 -6.09 -12.12 -0.76
N PRO A 16 -6.38 -11.53 -1.93
CA PRO A 16 -7.45 -11.99 -2.81
C PRO A 16 -7.18 -13.37 -3.42
N VAL A 17 -5.92 -13.80 -3.45
CA VAL A 17 -5.52 -15.10 -3.99
C VAL A 17 -5.61 -16.22 -2.93
N THR A 18 -5.26 -15.92 -1.67
CA THR A 18 -5.16 -16.94 -0.63
C THR A 18 -6.33 -16.94 0.35
N GLY A 19 -7.12 -15.87 0.40
CA GLY A 19 -8.17 -15.65 1.39
C GLY A 19 -7.65 -15.44 2.82
N LYS A 20 -6.34 -15.37 3.03
CA LYS A 20 -5.71 -15.15 4.34
C LYS A 20 -5.62 -13.66 4.67
N ALA A 21 -5.63 -13.33 5.96
CA ALA A 21 -5.43 -11.97 6.42
C ALA A 21 -4.04 -11.47 5.96
N VAL A 22 -3.97 -10.21 5.54
CA VAL A 22 -2.69 -9.58 5.21
C VAL A 22 -2.00 -9.06 6.47
N TYR A 23 -2.80 -8.55 7.40
CA TYR A 23 -2.37 -7.99 8.67
C TYR A 23 -2.82 -8.90 9.84
N ALA A 24 -2.00 -8.98 10.88
CA ALA A 24 -2.34 -9.67 12.12
C ALA A 24 -3.33 -8.85 12.95
N GLU A 25 -4.18 -9.51 13.75
CA GLU A 25 -5.16 -8.82 14.63
C GLU A 25 -4.48 -7.90 15.66
N GLU A 26 -3.27 -8.24 16.13
CA GLU A 26 -2.50 -7.47 17.12
C GLU A 26 -1.60 -6.38 16.46
N GLY A 27 -1.70 -6.22 15.14
CA GLY A 27 -0.78 -5.42 14.34
C GLY A 27 0.43 -6.22 13.86
N GLY A 28 0.90 -5.91 12.65
CA GLY A 28 1.96 -6.65 11.97
C GLY A 28 1.48 -7.29 10.67
N ILE A 29 2.41 -7.90 9.93
CA ILE A 29 2.15 -8.49 8.60
C ILE A 29 2.18 -10.00 8.71
N GLU A 30 1.15 -10.66 8.19
CA GLU A 30 1.07 -12.13 8.12
C GLU A 30 1.35 -12.67 6.72
N ALA A 31 1.09 -11.87 5.68
CA ALA A 31 1.21 -12.33 4.31
C ALA A 31 2.67 -12.34 3.83
N GLU A 32 3.20 -13.52 3.49
CA GLU A 32 4.51 -13.68 2.82
C GLU A 32 4.59 -12.94 1.47
N THR A 33 3.43 -12.67 0.86
CA THR A 33 3.31 -11.90 -0.39
C THR A 33 3.42 -10.40 -0.17
N PHE A 34 3.45 -9.91 1.06
CA PHE A 34 3.53 -8.48 1.35
C PHE A 34 4.87 -7.88 0.87
N ARG A 35 4.81 -6.71 0.24
CA ARG A 35 5.98 -6.01 -0.31
C ARG A 35 6.06 -4.53 0.07
N GLY A 36 5.09 -4.01 0.82
CA GLY A 36 5.11 -2.63 1.29
C GLY A 36 3.73 -2.14 1.66
N GLY A 37 3.66 -1.23 2.61
CA GLY A 37 2.43 -0.57 3.04
C GLY A 37 2.62 0.91 3.27
N TRP A 38 1.61 1.71 2.96
CA TRP A 38 1.58 3.15 3.24
C TRP A 38 0.29 3.52 3.94
N HIS A 39 0.37 4.55 4.77
CA HIS A 39 -0.77 5.13 5.46
C HIS A 39 -0.84 6.62 5.17
N GLN A 40 -2.03 7.14 4.85
CA GLN A 40 -2.19 8.54 4.41
C GLN A 40 -1.70 9.60 5.42
N GLU A 41 -1.65 9.29 6.72
CA GLU A 41 -1.17 10.25 7.72
C GLU A 41 0.36 10.34 7.79
N VAL A 42 1.06 9.28 7.34
CA VAL A 42 2.52 9.19 7.31
C VAL A 42 3.00 8.58 5.98
N PRO A 43 2.65 9.17 4.83
CA PRO A 43 2.88 8.55 3.52
C PRO A 43 4.37 8.55 3.12
N SER A 44 5.23 9.26 3.84
CA SER A 44 6.69 9.23 3.66
C SER A 44 7.36 8.03 4.31
N GLU A 45 6.67 7.31 5.21
CA GLU A 45 7.24 6.24 6.04
C GLU A 45 6.58 4.89 5.68
N PRO A 46 7.06 4.20 4.63
CA PRO A 46 6.49 2.91 4.24
C PRO A 46 6.78 1.82 5.28
N LEU A 47 5.76 0.99 5.53
CA LEU A 47 5.85 -0.19 6.37
C LEU A 47 6.43 -1.37 5.57
N ASN A 48 7.52 -1.96 6.08
CA ASN A 48 8.11 -3.22 5.57
C ASN A 48 8.25 -3.23 4.03
N LEU A 49 8.85 -2.16 3.50
CA LEU A 49 9.12 -2.00 2.08
C LEU A 49 10.07 -3.09 1.60
N ALA A 50 9.71 -3.76 0.52
CA ALA A 50 10.56 -4.77 -0.11
C ALA A 50 11.84 -4.13 -0.67
N PRO A 51 13.00 -4.80 -0.60
CA PRO A 51 14.26 -4.27 -1.13
C PRO A 51 14.17 -3.83 -2.59
N GLU A 52 13.36 -4.52 -3.40
CA GLU A 52 13.14 -4.23 -4.82
C GLU A 52 12.41 -2.90 -5.07
N LEU A 53 11.76 -2.33 -4.05
CA LEU A 53 11.12 -1.01 -4.12
C LEU A 53 11.94 0.09 -3.45
N GLN A 54 12.95 -0.25 -2.65
CA GLN A 54 13.68 0.73 -1.85
C GLN A 54 14.35 1.80 -2.71
N GLU A 55 15.07 1.39 -3.76
CA GLU A 55 15.77 2.33 -4.64
C GLU A 55 14.81 3.27 -5.37
N ALA A 56 13.69 2.74 -5.88
CA ALA A 56 12.67 3.53 -6.55
C ALA A 56 11.99 4.51 -5.60
N TRP A 57 11.72 4.08 -4.36
CA TRP A 57 11.11 4.93 -3.33
C TRP A 57 12.05 6.05 -2.90
N ASP A 58 13.32 5.75 -2.63
CA ASP A 58 14.31 6.73 -2.22
C ASP A 58 14.51 7.79 -3.33
N ALA A 59 14.55 7.37 -4.59
CA ALA A 59 14.62 8.28 -5.73
C ALA A 59 13.38 9.17 -5.83
N TYR A 60 12.19 8.61 -5.61
CA TYR A 60 10.93 9.35 -5.63
C TYR A 60 10.85 10.38 -4.51
N ILE A 61 11.16 10.02 -3.27
CA ILE A 61 11.18 10.95 -2.13
C ILE A 61 12.17 12.08 -2.37
N ASN A 62 13.38 11.77 -2.87
CA ASN A 62 14.35 12.81 -3.17
C ASN A 62 13.85 13.76 -4.28
N GLN A 63 13.11 13.26 -5.27
CA GLN A 63 12.46 14.10 -6.28
C GLN A 63 11.40 15.00 -5.65
N VAL A 64 10.51 14.45 -4.83
CA VAL A 64 9.46 15.18 -4.11
C VAL A 64 10.06 16.34 -3.30
N ASP A 65 11.12 16.06 -2.54
CA ASP A 65 11.83 17.05 -1.73
C ASP A 65 12.54 18.12 -2.59
N THR A 66 13.13 17.73 -3.72
CA THR A 66 13.89 18.64 -4.60
C THR A 66 12.98 19.55 -5.42
N GLU A 67 11.85 19.01 -5.89
CA GLU A 67 10.91 19.73 -6.76
C GLU A 67 9.83 20.46 -5.96
N GLU A 68 9.80 20.32 -4.64
CA GLU A 68 8.78 20.86 -3.73
C GLU A 68 7.34 20.50 -4.18
N VAL A 69 7.17 19.28 -4.67
CA VAL A 69 5.87 18.75 -5.12
C VAL A 69 5.22 17.94 -4.01
N ASP A 70 3.91 17.71 -4.11
CA ASP A 70 3.18 16.88 -3.16
C ASP A 70 3.51 15.39 -3.36
N LEU A 71 3.67 14.67 -2.25
CA LEU A 71 3.86 13.22 -2.24
C LEU A 71 2.54 12.53 -2.64
N ASP A 72 2.62 11.72 -3.70
CA ASP A 72 1.52 10.91 -4.23
C ASP A 72 1.95 9.43 -4.33
N VAL A 73 1.55 8.66 -3.31
CA VAL A 73 1.83 7.23 -3.22
C VAL A 73 1.20 6.46 -4.38
N ALA A 74 0.00 6.83 -4.81
CA ALA A 74 -0.70 6.15 -5.89
C ALA A 74 0.06 6.33 -7.22
N ALA A 75 0.47 7.56 -7.52
CA ALA A 75 1.27 7.86 -8.72
C ALA A 75 2.63 7.13 -8.69
N PHE A 76 3.30 7.09 -7.53
CA PHE A 76 4.53 6.31 -7.37
C PHE A 76 4.30 4.83 -7.71
N LEU A 77 3.30 4.20 -7.11
CA LEU A 77 3.01 2.77 -7.31
C LEU A 77 2.60 2.47 -8.75
N GLU A 78 1.81 3.32 -9.39
CA GLU A 78 1.46 3.17 -10.81
C GLU A 78 2.71 3.24 -11.71
N GLY A 79 3.67 4.11 -11.37
CA GLY A 79 4.92 4.32 -12.11
C GLY A 79 5.98 3.23 -11.99
N VAL A 80 5.91 2.35 -10.99
CA VAL A 80 6.94 1.33 -10.75
C VAL A 80 6.71 0.05 -11.55
N GLU A 81 7.62 -0.36 -12.44
CA GLU A 81 7.50 -1.61 -13.19
C GLU A 81 7.84 -2.85 -12.34
N GLN A 82 6.81 -3.53 -11.81
CA GLN A 82 6.92 -4.83 -11.14
C GLN A 82 5.79 -5.75 -11.63
N PRO A 83 6.01 -6.57 -12.67
CA PRO A 83 5.02 -7.51 -13.17
C PRO A 83 4.61 -8.53 -12.09
N GLY A 84 3.32 -8.81 -11.98
CA GLY A 84 2.76 -9.74 -10.98
C GLY A 84 2.55 -9.13 -9.59
N TRP A 85 3.06 -7.92 -9.33
CA TRP A 85 2.76 -7.19 -8.11
C TRP A 85 1.53 -6.32 -8.28
N VAL A 86 0.72 -6.24 -7.23
CA VAL A 86 -0.52 -5.48 -7.20
C VAL A 86 -0.54 -4.59 -5.96
N ALA A 87 -0.76 -3.30 -6.18
CA ALA A 87 -1.03 -2.32 -5.15
C ALA A 87 -2.55 -2.21 -4.93
N PHE A 88 -2.98 -2.19 -3.68
CA PHE A 88 -4.36 -1.97 -3.27
C PHE A 88 -4.45 -0.64 -2.55
N GLU A 89 -5.09 0.34 -3.16
CA GLU A 89 -5.52 1.59 -2.51
C GLU A 89 -6.85 1.31 -1.84
N ILE A 90 -6.87 1.28 -0.52
CA ILE A 90 -8.03 0.93 0.28
C ILE A 90 -8.46 2.16 1.05
N THR A 91 -9.62 2.70 0.69
CA THR A 91 -10.26 3.77 1.44
C THR A 91 -11.34 3.17 2.34
N THR A 92 -11.12 3.26 3.64
CA THR A 92 -12.09 2.84 4.65
C THR A 92 -12.87 4.03 5.18
N CYS A 93 -14.21 3.91 5.18
CA CYS A 93 -15.08 4.91 5.79
C CYS A 93 -15.61 4.42 7.14
N GLY A 94 -15.43 5.25 8.17
CA GLY A 94 -15.82 4.95 9.54
C GLY A 94 -16.52 6.12 10.22
N MET A 95 -17.05 5.86 11.41
CA MET A 95 -17.64 6.87 12.29
C MET A 95 -16.88 6.86 13.60
N ALA A 96 -16.13 7.93 13.88
CA ALA A 96 -15.54 8.21 15.17
C ALA A 96 -16.23 9.45 15.79
N CYS A 97 -15.55 10.60 15.85
CA CYS A 97 -16.13 11.89 16.21
C CYS A 97 -16.69 12.67 14.98
N GLY A 98 -17.16 11.93 13.98
CA GLY A 98 -17.52 12.40 12.64
C GLY A 98 -17.16 11.33 11.60
N PRO A 99 -17.53 11.53 10.32
CA PRO A 99 -17.08 10.67 9.24
C PRO A 99 -15.54 10.74 9.13
N VAL A 100 -14.88 9.60 9.22
CA VAL A 100 -13.43 9.46 9.03
C VAL A 100 -13.21 8.64 7.77
N TRP A 101 -12.35 9.15 6.89
CA TRP A 101 -11.83 8.39 5.76
C TRP A 101 -10.36 8.14 5.99
N GLU A 102 -9.96 6.89 5.88
CA GLU A 102 -8.56 6.49 5.94
C GLU A 102 -8.19 5.76 4.66
N THR A 103 -7.13 6.23 4.00
CA THR A 103 -6.57 5.57 2.84
C THR A 103 -5.26 4.92 3.20
N THR A 104 -5.16 3.64 2.86
CA THR A 104 -3.92 2.87 2.95
C THR A 104 -3.58 2.30 1.58
N TRP A 105 -2.29 2.09 1.33
CA TRP A 105 -1.83 1.38 0.15
C TRP A 105 -1.12 0.11 0.60
N THR A 106 -1.49 -1.03 0.03
CA THR A 106 -0.88 -2.33 0.33
C THR A 106 -0.36 -2.98 -0.94
N VAL A 107 0.93 -3.33 -0.98
CA VAL A 107 1.51 -4.01 -2.15
C VAL A 107 1.67 -5.49 -1.84
N LEU A 108 1.12 -6.32 -2.73
CA LEU A 108 1.23 -7.78 -2.69
C LEU A 108 1.88 -8.30 -3.98
N ASP A 109 2.84 -9.20 -3.82
CA ASP A 109 3.39 -10.03 -4.90
C ASP A 109 2.45 -11.20 -5.18
N LEU A 110 1.76 -11.14 -6.32
CA LEU A 110 0.82 -12.17 -6.79
C LEU A 110 1.36 -12.92 -8.01
N SER A 111 2.68 -12.84 -8.26
CA SER A 111 3.34 -13.33 -9.48
C SER A 111 3.27 -14.86 -9.66
N ASP A 112 3.11 -15.59 -8.56
CA ASP A 112 3.06 -17.05 -8.54
C ASP A 112 1.91 -17.47 -7.64
N ARG A 113 0.74 -17.84 -8.20
CA ARG A 113 -0.18 -18.92 -7.76
C ARG A 113 -1.24 -19.20 -8.84
N SER A 114 -0.85 -19.93 -9.89
CA SER A 114 -1.76 -20.74 -10.73
C SER A 114 -1.52 -22.22 -10.47
#